data_AF-A0A7J9JHB6-F1
#
_entry.id   AF-A0A7J9JHB6-F1
#
_cell.length_a   1.000
_cell.length_b   1.000
_cell.length_c   1.000
_cell.angle_alpha   90.00
_cell.angle_beta   90.00
_cell.angle_gamma   90.00
#
_symmetry.space_group_name_H-M   'P 1'
#
loop_
_entity.id
_entity.type
_entity.pdbx_description
1 polymer ?
#
loop_
_entity_poly.entity_id
_entity_poly.type
_entity_poly.pdbx_seq_one_letter_code
_entity_poly.pdbx_strand_id
1 'polypeptide(L)'
;MGMVILTLRYFAGPAVPIYVLLTVGYTWFCSFSIIILVPADIWTGYEDAGDFTMAERLKTSVHANLVFYLCVGSLGLVGTDPCFSSCLSAYNYSCRCCDHHHSGAKLVLFGNQLPVVTMISDLIFLSGGILGFAMACSNTFGLVTGAFLLGFGLSEIPKGIWKNADWSTRQKVLSHKVAKMAVKLDGAHQEFSNAIVVTQATSSQMTKRDPLRPYMNIIDSMLEKMLKEDSSFKPQGGRFGENDMDYDTDEKSMASLRRRLRIARDQYCRYRSEYMSFVLEALELEDAIKNYERRDATGWKFVSSFRPVRTGKLGPYLDTTGDYPILDASGNIQTNELFLTEFVWRCILRKQLQKLLAVILGCMSAAILLAEATILPRGVDLSLFSILINSVGRQELVGQITSFIPLMYMCVCTYYSLFKIGMLMFYALTPGQTSSVSLLMICSMVARYAPPISYNFLNLIDLPGKGKTVFEK
;
A
#
# COMPACT_ATOMS: atom_id res chain seq x y z
N MET A 1 7.33 11.61 8.85
CA MET A 1 8.58 11.31 8.12
C MET A 1 9.08 9.87 8.30
N GLY A 2 9.29 9.37 9.52
CA GLY A 2 9.88 8.03 9.74
C GLY A 2 9.14 6.87 9.06
N MET A 3 7.80 6.85 9.13
CA MET A 3 6.98 5.82 8.48
C MET A 3 7.17 5.79 6.95
N VAL A 4 7.15 6.94 6.29
CA VAL A 4 7.33 7.06 4.84
C VAL A 4 8.70 6.56 4.41
N ILE A 5 9.75 6.94 5.14
CA ILE A 5 11.13 6.50 4.86
C ILE A 5 11.27 4.98 5.02
N LEU A 6 10.70 4.40 6.08
CA LEU A 6 10.72 2.95 6.31
C LEU A 6 9.99 2.20 5.20
N THR A 7 8.80 2.66 4.81
CA THR A 7 8.05 2.02 3.71
C THR A 7 8.79 2.10 2.38
N LEU A 8 9.43 3.22 2.07
CA LEU A 8 10.23 3.36 0.84
C LEU A 8 11.44 2.44 0.83
N ARG A 9 12.16 2.34 1.95
CA ARG A 9 13.30 1.41 2.07
C ARG A 9 12.87 -0.05 1.96
N TYR A 10 11.66 -0.38 2.42
CA TYR A 10 11.14 -1.74 2.32
C TYR A 10 10.77 -2.14 0.89
N PHE A 11 10.24 -1.22 0.07
CA PHE A 11 9.78 -1.54 -1.28
C PHE A 11 10.77 -1.22 -2.40
N ALA A 12 11.62 -0.20 -2.24
CA ALA A 12 12.52 0.25 -3.30
C ALA A 12 13.59 -0.80 -3.64
N GLY A 13 13.80 -1.01 -4.94
CA GLY A 13 14.93 -1.82 -5.41
C GLY A 13 16.28 -1.12 -5.22
N PRO A 14 17.39 -1.86 -5.09
CA PRO A 14 18.73 -1.31 -4.91
C PRO A 14 19.21 -0.46 -6.12
N ALA A 15 18.56 -0.61 -7.27
CA ALA A 15 18.85 0.14 -8.49
C ALA A 15 18.10 1.49 -8.59
N VAL A 16 17.25 1.84 -7.62
CA VAL A 16 16.46 3.09 -7.66
C VAL A 16 17.35 4.27 -7.27
N PRO A 17 17.43 5.33 -8.09
CA PRO A 17 18.27 6.48 -7.79
C PRO A 17 17.67 7.32 -6.65
N ILE A 18 18.55 7.99 -5.90
CA ILE A 18 18.20 8.74 -4.69
C ILE A 18 17.18 9.86 -4.96
N TYR A 19 17.28 10.55 -6.10
CA TYR A 19 16.33 11.62 -6.43
C TYR A 19 14.89 11.10 -6.56
N VAL A 20 14.68 9.90 -7.12
CA VAL A 20 13.34 9.27 -7.19
C VAL A 20 12.81 8.96 -5.79
N LEU A 21 13.68 8.48 -4.90
CA LEU A 21 13.30 8.20 -3.51
C LEU A 21 12.91 9.46 -2.74
N LEU A 22 13.63 10.56 -2.97
CA LEU A 22 13.33 11.86 -2.39
C LEU A 22 11.98 12.40 -2.91
N THR A 23 11.77 12.41 -4.23
CA THR A 23 10.51 12.87 -4.84
C THR A 23 9.31 12.06 -4.34
N VAL A 24 9.42 10.73 -4.30
CA VAL A 24 8.33 9.87 -3.82
C VAL A 24 8.10 10.06 -2.32
N GLY A 25 9.16 10.08 -1.51
CA GLY A 25 9.05 10.25 -0.07
C GLY A 25 8.45 11.59 0.32
N TYR A 26 8.82 12.65 -0.40
CA TYR A 26 8.26 13.96 -0.18
C TYR A 26 6.79 14.04 -0.59
N THR A 27 6.44 13.53 -1.77
CA THR A 27 5.06 13.54 -2.25
C THR A 27 4.13 12.74 -1.30
N TRP A 28 4.54 11.54 -0.88
CA TRP A 28 3.78 10.75 0.09
C TRP A 28 3.65 11.48 1.41
N PHE A 29 4.71 12.14 1.89
CA PHE A 29 4.63 12.95 3.09
C PHE A 29 3.57 14.05 2.95
N CYS A 30 3.57 14.81 1.84
CA CYS A 30 2.54 15.82 1.59
C CYS A 30 1.13 15.22 1.57
N SER A 31 0.92 14.08 0.91
CA SER A 31 -0.39 13.40 0.89
C SER A 31 -0.84 12.95 2.28
N PHE A 32 0.06 12.40 3.09
CA PHE A 32 -0.25 12.02 4.47
C PHE A 32 -0.50 13.23 5.37
N SER A 33 0.19 14.35 5.14
CA SER A 33 -0.04 15.59 5.89
C SER A 33 -1.46 16.12 5.68
N ILE A 34 -2.01 16.06 4.45
CA ILE A 34 -3.41 16.46 4.18
C ILE A 34 -4.38 15.63 5.05
N ILE A 35 -4.17 14.32 5.14
CA ILE A 35 -5.03 13.42 5.92
C ILE A 35 -4.98 13.74 7.43
N ILE A 36 -3.83 14.17 7.94
CA ILE A 36 -3.65 14.55 9.34
C ILE A 36 -4.24 15.94 9.63
N LEU A 37 -4.13 16.87 8.67
CA LEU A 37 -4.59 18.26 8.83
C LEU A 37 -6.11 18.40 8.79
N VAL A 38 -6.82 17.57 8.02
CA VAL A 38 -8.28 17.67 7.86
C VAL A 38 -9.04 17.52 9.18
N PRO A 39 -8.76 16.52 10.05
CA PRO A 39 -9.36 16.43 11.38
C PRO A 39 -9.07 17.62 12.30
N ALA A 40 -7.87 18.22 12.17
CA ALA A 40 -7.51 19.42 12.92
C ALA A 40 -8.31 20.64 12.44
N ASP A 41 -8.54 20.76 11.13
CA ASP A 41 -9.33 21.85 10.54
C ASP A 41 -10.84 21.72 10.84
N ILE A 42 -11.38 20.49 10.83
CA ILE A 42 -12.76 20.21 11.27
C ILE A 42 -12.95 20.70 12.70
N TRP A 43 -12.00 20.41 13.59
CA TRP A 43 -12.07 20.87 14.98
C TRP A 43 -12.05 22.39 15.10
N THR A 44 -11.19 23.09 14.34
CA THR A 44 -11.19 24.55 14.33
C THR A 44 -12.51 25.13 13.79
N GLY A 45 -13.13 24.48 12.79
CA GLY A 45 -14.46 24.86 12.30
C GLY A 45 -15.56 24.74 13.37
N TYR A 46 -15.49 23.71 14.22
CA TYR A 46 -16.39 23.55 15.38
C TYR A 46 -16.13 24.62 16.46
N GLU A 47 -14.87 24.95 16.75
CA GLU A 47 -14.52 25.99 17.71
C GLU A 47 -14.93 27.39 17.27
N ASP A 48 -14.81 27.69 15.97
CA ASP A 48 -15.24 28.94 15.35
C ASP A 48 -16.76 29.10 15.39
N ALA A 49 -17.51 27.99 15.34
CA ALA A 49 -18.98 27.98 15.48
C ALA A 49 -19.47 28.15 16.93
N GLY A 50 -18.59 28.15 17.93
CA GLY A 50 -18.95 28.14 19.36
C GLY A 50 -18.06 28.91 20.35
N ASP A 51 -17.22 29.85 19.90
CA ASP A 51 -16.48 30.97 20.58
C ASP A 51 -16.36 30.97 22.15
N PHE A 52 -15.23 31.20 22.86
CA PHE A 52 -14.05 32.05 22.67
C PHE A 52 -12.85 31.55 23.53
N THR A 53 -11.64 31.43 22.95
CA THR A 53 -10.34 31.75 23.59
C THR A 53 -9.26 31.92 22.52
N MET A 54 -9.08 33.15 22.04
CA MET A 54 -8.31 33.46 20.82
C MET A 54 -6.80 33.17 20.90
N ALA A 55 -6.17 33.22 22.08
CA ALA A 55 -4.71 33.22 22.19
C ALA A 55 -4.06 31.84 22.01
N GLU A 56 -4.62 30.78 22.61
CA GLU A 56 -4.14 29.41 22.40
C GLU A 56 -4.58 28.84 21.05
N ARG A 57 -5.79 29.21 20.59
CA ARG A 57 -6.33 28.89 19.26
C ARG A 57 -5.47 29.45 18.12
N LEU A 58 -5.02 30.70 18.23
CA LEU A 58 -4.12 31.30 17.26
C LEU A 58 -2.77 30.57 17.25
N LYS A 59 -2.23 30.16 18.41
CA LYS A 59 -0.94 29.47 18.47
C LYS A 59 -0.98 28.10 17.78
N THR A 60 -2.03 27.30 18.01
CA THR A 60 -2.17 25.96 17.41
C THR A 60 -2.56 26.04 15.93
N SER A 61 -3.48 26.95 15.57
CA SER A 61 -3.87 27.22 14.18
C SER A 61 -2.72 27.79 13.37
N VAL A 62 -1.96 28.75 13.91
CA VAL A 62 -0.75 29.27 13.26
C VAL A 62 0.31 28.18 13.15
N HIS A 63 0.52 27.30 14.14
CA HIS A 63 1.48 26.20 13.97
C HIS A 63 1.07 25.21 12.88
N ALA A 64 -0.19 24.78 12.84
CA ALA A 64 -0.69 23.83 11.85
C ALA A 64 -0.76 24.44 10.44
N ASN A 65 -1.25 25.67 10.31
CA ASN A 65 -1.27 26.41 9.05
C ASN A 65 0.13 26.84 8.62
N LEU A 66 1.04 27.20 9.52
CA LEU A 66 2.45 27.46 9.19
C LEU A 66 3.12 26.19 8.70
N VAL A 67 2.82 25.01 9.28
CA VAL A 67 3.31 23.73 8.74
C VAL A 67 2.75 23.48 7.34
N PHE A 68 1.46 23.78 7.10
CA PHE A 68 0.86 23.69 5.77
C PHE A 68 1.51 24.66 4.78
N TYR A 69 1.63 25.94 5.11
CA TYR A 69 2.27 26.96 4.27
C TYR A 69 3.79 26.79 4.16
N LEU A 70 4.47 26.15 5.10
CA LEU A 70 5.88 25.74 4.97
C LEU A 70 6.01 24.52 4.08
N CYS A 71 5.08 23.56 4.15
CA CYS A 71 5.03 22.47 3.18
C CYS A 71 4.79 23.06 1.78
N VAL A 72 3.71 23.84 1.59
CA VAL A 72 3.34 24.51 0.32
C VAL A 72 4.35 25.57 -0.12
N GLY A 73 5.07 26.21 0.80
CA GLY A 73 6.11 27.19 0.51
C GLY A 73 7.44 26.56 0.14
N SER A 74 7.82 25.46 0.80
CA SER A 74 8.97 24.63 0.39
C SER A 74 8.76 24.02 -1.00
N LEU A 75 7.49 23.77 -1.39
CA LEU A 75 7.04 23.35 -2.72
C LEU A 75 7.23 24.41 -3.82
N GLY A 76 7.30 25.70 -3.47
CA GLY A 76 7.62 26.76 -4.42
C GLY A 76 9.13 26.91 -4.69
N LEU A 77 9.97 26.46 -3.75
CA LEU A 77 11.43 26.53 -3.84
C LEU A 77 12.06 25.32 -4.53
N VAL A 78 11.43 24.14 -4.39
CA VAL A 78 11.80 22.91 -5.11
C VAL A 78 10.88 22.83 -6.33
N GLY A 79 11.38 23.26 -7.50
CA GLY A 79 10.58 23.44 -8.72
C GLY A 79 9.58 22.32 -9.06
N THR A 80 8.54 22.70 -9.81
CA THR A 80 7.34 21.93 -10.20
C THR A 80 7.56 20.42 -10.41
N ASP A 81 7.45 19.63 -9.34
CA ASP A 81 7.34 18.18 -9.44
C ASP A 81 5.99 17.83 -10.12
N PRO A 82 5.97 17.06 -11.23
CA PRO A 82 4.74 16.71 -11.94
C PRO A 82 3.71 15.97 -11.08
N CYS A 83 4.18 15.19 -10.10
CA CYS A 83 3.33 14.50 -9.13
C CYS A 83 2.62 15.49 -8.19
N PHE A 84 3.32 16.54 -7.77
CA PHE A 84 2.74 17.57 -6.91
C PHE A 84 1.78 18.48 -7.68
N SER A 85 2.15 18.89 -8.90
CA SER A 85 1.24 19.64 -9.79
C SER A 85 -0.07 18.87 -10.04
N SER A 86 0.02 17.54 -10.19
CA SER A 86 -1.17 16.67 -10.29
C SER A 86 -2.02 16.69 -9.02
N CYS A 87 -1.39 16.67 -7.84
CA CYS A 87 -2.09 16.76 -6.55
C CYS A 87 -2.83 18.10 -6.37
N LEU A 88 -2.14 19.21 -6.64
CA LEU A 88 -2.70 20.56 -6.54
C LEU A 88 -3.80 20.80 -7.57
N SER A 89 -3.63 20.29 -8.80
CA SER A 89 -4.67 20.32 -9.84
C SER A 89 -5.92 19.55 -9.42
N ALA A 90 -5.75 18.33 -8.89
CA ALA A 90 -6.85 17.51 -8.41
C ALA A 90 -7.60 18.16 -7.23
N TYR A 91 -6.87 18.79 -6.32
CA TYR A 91 -7.46 19.56 -5.21
C TYR A 91 -8.28 20.75 -5.71
N ASN A 92 -7.65 21.65 -6.50
CA ASN A 92 -8.33 22.82 -7.05
C ASN A 92 -9.50 22.48 -7.98
N TYR A 93 -9.46 21.31 -8.62
CA TYR A 93 -10.57 20.79 -9.42
C TYR A 93 -11.72 20.30 -8.54
N SER A 94 -11.42 19.58 -7.45
CA SER A 94 -12.43 19.10 -6.49
C SER A 94 -13.20 20.27 -5.86
N CYS A 95 -12.49 21.32 -5.44
CA CYS A 95 -13.12 22.54 -4.91
C CYS A 95 -14.03 23.23 -5.97
N ARG A 96 -13.52 23.43 -7.20
CA ARG A 96 -14.29 24.08 -8.28
C ARG A 96 -15.55 23.33 -8.70
N CYS A 97 -15.50 21.99 -8.75
CA CYS A 97 -16.67 21.18 -9.11
C CYS A 97 -17.82 21.37 -8.12
N CYS A 98 -17.50 21.53 -6.83
CA CYS A 98 -18.51 21.72 -5.79
C CYS A 98 -19.02 23.16 -5.69
N ASP A 99 -18.16 24.17 -5.89
CA ASP A 99 -18.59 25.57 -5.96
C ASP A 99 -19.57 25.84 -7.12
N HIS A 100 -19.34 25.23 -8.29
CA HIS A 100 -20.25 25.38 -9.44
C HIS A 100 -21.55 24.59 -9.27
N HIS A 101 -21.52 23.48 -8.51
CA HIS A 101 -22.67 22.62 -8.26
C HIS A 101 -23.10 22.63 -6.78
N HIS A 102 -23.46 23.80 -6.26
CA HIS A 102 -24.27 23.94 -5.03
C HIS A 102 -25.66 23.22 -5.11
N SER A 103 -25.93 22.47 -6.20
CA SER A 103 -27.12 21.65 -6.43
C SER A 103 -26.92 20.27 -7.11
N GLY A 104 -25.74 19.65 -7.29
CA GLY A 104 -25.79 18.30 -7.91
C GLY A 104 -24.58 17.38 -8.13
N ALA A 105 -23.32 17.82 -8.09
CA ALA A 105 -22.18 16.92 -8.33
C ALA A 105 -21.61 16.39 -7.01
N LYS A 106 -22.41 15.58 -6.32
CA LYS A 106 -21.94 14.75 -5.19
C LYS A 106 -21.29 13.48 -5.77
N LEU A 107 -20.24 12.97 -5.14
CA LEU A 107 -19.57 11.73 -5.52
C LEU A 107 -20.51 10.54 -5.24
N VAL A 108 -21.56 10.38 -6.05
CA VAL A 108 -22.57 9.36 -5.87
C VAL A 108 -21.99 8.02 -6.31
N LEU A 109 -21.66 7.15 -5.34
CA LEU A 109 -21.29 5.75 -5.60
C LEU A 109 -22.43 4.90 -6.19
N PHE A 110 -23.63 5.44 -6.35
CA PHE A 110 -24.77 4.76 -6.95
C PHE A 110 -24.97 5.12 -8.42
N GLY A 111 -24.38 4.31 -9.30
CA GLY A 111 -25.03 3.69 -10.46
C GLY A 111 -25.70 4.51 -11.57
N ASN A 112 -25.84 5.83 -11.44
CA ASN A 112 -26.44 6.67 -12.47
C ASN A 112 -25.35 7.42 -13.21
N GLN A 113 -25.11 7.08 -14.49
CA GLN A 113 -24.21 7.77 -15.41
C GLN A 113 -24.58 9.26 -15.64
N LEU A 114 -25.77 9.70 -15.22
CA LEU A 114 -26.37 10.99 -15.57
C LEU A 114 -25.65 12.25 -15.05
N PRO A 115 -25.09 12.31 -13.81
CA PRO A 115 -24.41 13.51 -13.31
C PRO A 115 -22.99 13.68 -13.89
N VAL A 116 -22.36 12.59 -14.34
CA VAL A 116 -21.02 12.62 -14.96
C VAL A 116 -21.12 13.24 -16.36
N VAL A 117 -22.20 12.96 -17.09
CA VAL A 117 -22.43 13.50 -18.44
C VAL A 117 -22.72 15.00 -18.40
N THR A 118 -23.48 15.49 -17.40
CA THR A 118 -23.74 16.92 -17.23
C THR A 118 -22.52 17.70 -16.71
N MET A 119 -21.67 17.08 -15.88
CA MET A 119 -20.38 17.64 -15.46
C MET A 119 -19.42 17.85 -16.65
N ILE A 120 -19.40 16.90 -17.59
CA ILE A 120 -18.56 16.99 -18.79
C ILE A 120 -19.11 18.05 -19.76
N SER A 121 -20.44 18.16 -19.93
CA SER A 121 -21.05 19.17 -20.80
C SER A 121 -20.82 20.60 -20.31
N ASP A 122 -20.91 20.84 -19.00
CA ASP A 122 -20.77 22.17 -18.42
C ASP A 122 -19.30 22.63 -18.36
N LEU A 123 -18.34 21.69 -18.27
CA LEU A 123 -16.90 22.00 -18.32
C LEU A 123 -16.36 22.21 -19.74
N ILE A 124 -16.93 21.57 -20.76
CA ILE A 124 -16.61 21.84 -22.17
C ILE A 124 -16.88 23.32 -22.49
N PHE A 125 -17.87 23.93 -21.82
CA PHE A 125 -18.24 25.32 -22.02
C PHE A 125 -17.32 26.33 -21.31
N LEU A 126 -16.62 25.92 -20.24
CA LEU A 126 -15.87 26.85 -19.37
C LEU A 126 -14.38 26.99 -19.71
N SER A 127 -13.75 25.97 -20.30
CA SER A 127 -12.34 26.06 -20.67
C SER A 127 -12.18 26.31 -22.17
N GLY A 128 -11.99 27.57 -22.55
CA GLY A 128 -11.84 28.01 -23.95
C GLY A 128 -10.60 27.49 -24.70
N GLY A 129 -10.17 26.25 -24.50
CA GLY A 129 -9.05 25.62 -25.20
C GLY A 129 -8.83 24.13 -24.87
N ILE A 130 -8.13 23.42 -25.76
CA ILE A 130 -7.83 21.96 -25.70
C ILE A 130 -7.12 21.57 -24.40
N LEU A 131 -6.24 22.44 -23.88
CA LEU A 131 -5.50 22.19 -22.64
C LEU A 131 -6.43 22.11 -21.42
N GLY A 132 -7.42 22.99 -21.34
CA GLY A 132 -8.39 22.99 -20.24
C GLY A 132 -9.33 21.80 -20.29
N PHE A 133 -9.75 21.40 -21.49
CA PHE A 133 -10.52 20.17 -21.71
C PHE A 133 -9.72 18.92 -21.29
N ALA A 134 -8.42 18.86 -21.63
CA ALA A 134 -7.55 17.76 -21.23
C ALA A 134 -7.34 17.69 -19.70
N MET A 135 -7.15 18.84 -19.05
CA MET A 135 -7.05 18.92 -17.59
C MET A 135 -8.36 18.49 -16.91
N ALA A 136 -9.50 18.93 -17.43
CA ALA A 136 -10.82 18.55 -16.96
C ALA A 136 -11.02 17.03 -17.04
N CYS A 137 -10.83 16.44 -18.22
CA CYS A 137 -11.00 15.01 -18.45
C CYS A 137 -10.08 14.16 -17.55
N SER A 138 -8.82 14.57 -17.38
CA SER A 138 -7.86 13.89 -16.50
C SER A 138 -8.33 13.89 -15.04
N ASN A 139 -8.87 15.02 -14.57
CA ASN A 139 -9.35 15.15 -13.20
C ASN A 139 -10.70 14.42 -12.98
N THR A 140 -11.64 14.48 -13.93
CA THR A 140 -12.89 13.69 -13.88
C THR A 140 -12.58 12.19 -13.86
N PHE A 141 -11.65 11.73 -14.70
CA PHE A 141 -11.20 10.34 -14.69
C PHE A 141 -10.63 9.95 -13.32
N GLY A 142 -9.82 10.83 -12.70
CA GLY A 142 -9.30 10.63 -11.35
C GLY A 142 -10.41 10.50 -10.31
N LEU A 143 -11.39 11.41 -10.27
CA LEU A 143 -12.49 11.34 -9.31
C LEU A 143 -13.36 10.08 -9.48
N VAL A 144 -13.75 9.78 -10.72
CA VAL A 144 -14.57 8.60 -11.03
C VAL A 144 -13.82 7.31 -10.66
N THR A 145 -12.54 7.21 -11.03
CA THR A 145 -11.70 6.07 -10.65
C THR A 145 -11.55 5.98 -9.13
N GLY A 146 -11.35 7.11 -8.45
CA GLY A 146 -11.26 7.17 -6.99
C GLY A 146 -12.52 6.65 -6.30
N ALA A 147 -13.70 7.01 -6.80
CA ALA A 147 -14.99 6.52 -6.30
C ALA A 147 -15.10 5.00 -6.47
N PHE A 148 -14.82 4.45 -7.65
CA PHE A 148 -14.84 3.00 -7.88
C PHE A 148 -13.84 2.26 -6.96
N LEU A 149 -12.63 2.80 -6.78
CA LEU A 149 -11.61 2.24 -5.90
C LEU A 149 -12.06 2.25 -4.43
N LEU A 150 -12.65 3.35 -3.96
CA LEU A 150 -13.21 3.45 -2.62
C LEU A 150 -14.31 2.41 -2.41
N GLY A 151 -15.30 2.36 -3.31
CA GLY A 151 -16.42 1.41 -3.24
C GLY A 151 -15.98 -0.05 -3.23
N PHE A 152 -15.00 -0.43 -4.07
CA PHE A 152 -14.40 -1.77 -4.05
C PHE A 152 -13.75 -2.06 -2.70
N GLY A 153 -12.95 -1.12 -2.18
CA GLY A 153 -12.19 -1.26 -0.94
C GLY A 153 -13.08 -1.43 0.29
N LEU A 154 -14.15 -0.63 0.37
CA LEU A 154 -15.15 -0.70 1.45
C LEU A 154 -15.78 -2.09 1.58
N SER A 155 -15.92 -2.82 0.47
CA SER A 155 -16.51 -4.17 0.48
C SER A 155 -15.47 -5.28 0.62
N GLU A 156 -14.31 -5.15 -0.02
CA GLU A 156 -13.31 -6.21 -0.13
C GLU A 156 -12.45 -6.36 1.12
N ILE A 157 -12.14 -5.28 1.84
CA ILE A 157 -11.36 -5.33 3.07
C ILE A 157 -12.07 -6.15 4.16
N PRO A 158 -13.31 -5.83 4.58
CA PRO A 158 -13.98 -6.60 5.63
C PRO A 158 -14.25 -8.05 5.20
N LYS A 159 -14.68 -8.27 3.95
CA LYS A 159 -14.87 -9.63 3.39
C LYS A 159 -13.57 -10.43 3.36
N GLY A 160 -12.46 -9.79 2.98
CA GLY A 160 -11.14 -10.40 2.91
C GLY A 160 -10.64 -10.84 4.29
N ILE A 161 -10.76 -9.97 5.30
CA ILE A 161 -10.38 -10.30 6.68
C ILE A 161 -11.27 -11.42 7.23
N TRP A 162 -12.57 -11.37 6.98
CA TRP A 162 -13.51 -12.42 7.42
C TRP A 162 -13.17 -13.78 6.81
N LYS A 163 -12.94 -13.85 5.50
CA LYS A 163 -12.54 -15.09 4.81
C LYS A 163 -11.18 -15.61 5.29
N ASN A 164 -10.23 -14.71 5.56
CA ASN A 164 -8.91 -15.08 6.10
C ASN A 164 -8.96 -15.57 7.56
N ALA A 165 -10.01 -15.24 8.32
CA ALA A 165 -10.19 -15.73 9.67
C ALA A 165 -10.63 -17.21 9.72
N ASP A 166 -11.19 -17.75 8.63
CA ASP A 166 -11.49 -19.17 8.49
C ASP A 166 -10.26 -19.93 7.98
N TRP A 167 -9.72 -20.80 8.85
CA TRP A 167 -8.52 -21.58 8.55
C TRP A 167 -8.70 -22.51 7.36
N SER A 168 -9.89 -23.11 7.20
CA SER A 168 -10.14 -24.08 6.13
C SER A 168 -10.08 -23.43 4.75
N THR A 169 -10.76 -22.29 4.62
CA THR A 169 -10.75 -21.47 3.40
C THR A 169 -9.37 -20.88 3.15
N ARG A 170 -8.72 -20.34 4.20
CA ARG A 170 -7.38 -19.73 4.07
C ARG A 170 -6.32 -20.75 3.64
N GLN A 171 -6.35 -21.96 4.19
CA GLN A 171 -5.44 -23.03 3.82
C GLN A 171 -5.60 -23.39 2.34
N LYS A 172 -6.82 -23.62 1.86
CA LYS A 172 -7.09 -23.90 0.43
C LYS A 172 -6.58 -22.79 -0.50
N VAL A 173 -6.83 -21.53 -0.14
CA VAL A 173 -6.37 -20.37 -0.92
C VAL A 173 -4.85 -20.29 -0.94
N LEU A 174 -4.18 -20.48 0.20
CA LEU A 174 -2.71 -20.47 0.28
C LEU A 174 -2.09 -21.62 -0.49
N SER A 175 -2.60 -22.85 -0.36
CA SER A 175 -2.12 -24.01 -1.13
C SER A 175 -2.21 -23.77 -2.63
N HIS A 176 -3.33 -23.21 -3.12
CA HIS A 176 -3.47 -22.85 -4.53
C HIS A 176 -2.49 -21.74 -4.96
N LYS A 177 -2.26 -20.71 -4.12
CA LYS A 177 -1.28 -19.66 -4.40
C LYS A 177 0.14 -20.22 -4.47
N VAL A 178 0.52 -21.09 -3.52
CA VAL A 178 1.83 -21.76 -3.51
C VAL A 178 2.03 -22.56 -4.80
N ALA A 179 1.05 -23.38 -5.19
CA ALA A 179 1.12 -24.16 -6.43
C ALA A 179 1.27 -23.27 -7.67
N LYS A 180 0.46 -22.21 -7.79
CA LYS A 180 0.54 -21.25 -8.91
C LYS A 180 1.89 -20.54 -8.97
N MET A 181 2.44 -20.15 -7.81
CA MET A 181 3.72 -19.47 -7.75
C MET A 181 4.90 -20.40 -7.97
N ALA A 182 4.80 -21.67 -7.58
CA ALA A 182 5.80 -22.68 -7.90
C ALA A 182 5.99 -22.82 -9.42
N VAL A 183 4.89 -22.90 -10.19
CA VAL A 183 4.94 -22.97 -11.66
C VAL A 183 5.60 -21.74 -12.27
N LYS A 184 5.27 -20.53 -11.78
CA LYS A 184 5.90 -19.29 -12.26
C LYS A 184 7.38 -19.21 -11.90
N LEU A 185 7.75 -19.67 -10.71
CA LEU A 185 9.14 -19.70 -10.26
C LEU A 185 9.96 -20.67 -11.11
N ASP A 186 9.41 -21.84 -11.42
CA ASP A 186 10.06 -22.84 -12.28
C ASP A 186 10.33 -22.28 -13.69
N GLY A 187 9.32 -21.66 -14.30
CA GLY A 187 9.49 -20.99 -15.60
C GLY A 187 10.55 -19.87 -15.58
N ALA A 188 10.57 -19.04 -14.53
CA ALA A 188 11.59 -18.00 -14.40
C ALA A 188 12.99 -18.55 -14.08
N HIS A 189 13.07 -19.66 -13.34
CA HIS A 189 14.31 -20.38 -13.08
C HIS A 189 14.89 -20.95 -14.39
N GLN A 190 14.04 -21.49 -15.26
CA GLN A 190 14.44 -21.96 -16.59
C GLN A 190 14.93 -20.82 -17.47
N GLU A 191 14.19 -19.71 -17.57
CA GLU A 191 14.59 -18.53 -18.36
C GLU A 191 15.92 -17.93 -17.90
N PHE A 192 16.13 -17.83 -16.57
CA PHE A 192 17.39 -17.34 -16.03
C PHE A 192 18.53 -18.32 -16.30
N SER A 193 18.29 -19.63 -16.17
CA SER A 193 19.29 -20.65 -16.53
C SER A 193 19.68 -20.59 -18.01
N ASN A 194 18.70 -20.46 -18.90
CA ASN A 194 18.93 -20.30 -20.34
C ASN A 194 19.77 -19.06 -20.64
N ALA A 195 19.44 -17.91 -20.03
CA ALA A 195 20.19 -16.67 -20.20
C ALA A 195 21.66 -16.78 -19.72
N ILE A 196 21.90 -17.52 -18.64
CA ILE A 196 23.26 -17.81 -18.15
C ILE A 196 24.02 -18.66 -19.17
N VAL A 197 23.42 -19.75 -19.65
CA VAL A 197 24.06 -20.66 -20.60
C VAL A 197 24.37 -19.95 -21.92
N VAL A 198 23.43 -19.15 -22.44
CA VAL A 198 23.64 -18.32 -23.64
C VAL A 198 24.80 -17.35 -23.41
N THR A 199 24.82 -16.66 -22.28
CA THR A 199 25.91 -15.73 -21.94
C THR A 199 27.27 -16.46 -21.92
N GLN A 200 27.33 -17.63 -21.30
CA GLN A 200 28.56 -18.43 -21.24
C GLN A 200 28.99 -18.96 -22.62
N ALA A 201 28.03 -19.37 -23.45
CA ALA A 201 28.28 -19.84 -24.80
C ALA A 201 28.79 -18.70 -25.71
N THR A 202 28.16 -17.53 -25.67
CA THR A 202 28.62 -16.33 -26.39
C THR A 202 30.02 -15.89 -25.94
N SER A 203 30.34 -15.94 -24.64
CA SER A 203 31.68 -15.60 -24.13
C SER A 203 32.76 -16.57 -24.65
N SER A 204 32.38 -17.84 -24.78
CA SER A 204 33.25 -18.91 -25.27
C SER A 204 33.50 -18.85 -26.78
N GLN A 205 32.51 -18.40 -27.56
CA GLN A 205 32.64 -18.23 -29.01
C GLN A 205 33.50 -17.01 -29.39
N MET A 206 33.55 -15.98 -28.53
CA MET A 206 34.30 -14.76 -28.81
C MET A 206 35.82 -14.93 -28.67
N THR A 207 36.56 -14.54 -29.72
CA THR A 207 38.04 -14.50 -29.67
C THR A 207 38.53 -13.33 -28.82
N LYS A 208 39.69 -13.44 -28.17
CA LYS A 208 40.28 -12.36 -27.34
C LYS A 208 40.54 -11.04 -28.08
N ARG A 209 40.56 -11.05 -29.41
CA ARG A 209 40.83 -9.89 -30.28
C ARG A 209 39.55 -9.26 -30.87
N ASP A 210 38.39 -9.79 -30.50
CA ASP A 210 37.10 -9.30 -31.00
C ASP A 210 36.84 -7.86 -30.52
N PRO A 211 36.45 -6.92 -31.40
CA PRO A 211 36.03 -5.58 -31.02
C PRO A 211 34.96 -5.54 -29.92
N LEU A 212 34.07 -6.53 -29.86
CA LEU A 212 32.98 -6.59 -28.89
C LEU A 212 33.39 -7.20 -27.53
N ARG A 213 34.61 -7.72 -27.40
CA ARG A 213 35.12 -8.37 -26.18
C ARG A 213 35.03 -7.49 -24.91
N PRO A 214 35.30 -6.18 -24.94
CA PRO A 214 35.15 -5.33 -23.76
C PRO A 214 33.72 -5.31 -23.21
N TYR A 215 32.70 -5.32 -24.08
CA TYR A 215 31.30 -5.39 -23.66
C TYR A 215 30.97 -6.73 -23.02
N MET A 216 31.47 -7.83 -23.59
CA MET A 216 31.27 -9.17 -23.03
C MET A 216 31.91 -9.32 -21.64
N ASN A 217 33.12 -8.77 -21.44
CA ASN A 217 33.77 -8.78 -20.12
C ASN A 217 32.92 -8.08 -19.04
N ILE A 218 32.17 -7.02 -19.40
CA ILE A 218 31.23 -6.36 -18.48
C ILE A 218 30.09 -7.32 -18.12
N ILE A 219 29.55 -8.04 -19.11
CA ILE A 219 28.48 -9.03 -18.90
C ILE A 219 28.98 -10.20 -18.05
N ASP A 220 30.18 -10.72 -18.31
CA ASP A 220 30.81 -11.78 -17.53
C ASP A 220 31.00 -11.36 -16.07
N SER A 221 31.55 -10.17 -15.82
CA SER A 221 31.71 -9.63 -14.46
C SER A 221 30.37 -9.44 -13.73
N MET A 222 29.29 -9.17 -14.48
CA MET A 222 27.94 -9.05 -13.94
C MET A 222 27.40 -10.43 -13.58
N LEU A 223 27.57 -11.42 -14.46
CA LEU A 223 27.17 -12.81 -14.23
C LEU A 223 27.89 -13.41 -13.02
N GLU A 224 29.19 -13.20 -12.89
CA GLU A 224 29.98 -13.66 -11.73
C GLU A 224 29.43 -13.09 -10.41
N LYS A 225 29.10 -11.79 -10.37
CA LYS A 225 28.47 -11.17 -9.20
C LYS A 225 27.11 -11.79 -8.89
N MET A 226 26.29 -12.05 -9.91
CA MET A 226 24.97 -12.68 -9.76
C MET A 226 25.06 -14.08 -9.15
N LEU A 227 26.00 -14.91 -9.62
CA LEU A 227 26.23 -16.27 -9.13
C LEU A 227 26.86 -16.29 -7.74
N LYS A 228 27.72 -15.32 -7.42
CA LYS A 228 28.30 -15.18 -6.08
C LYS A 228 27.26 -14.79 -5.02
N GLU A 229 26.29 -13.95 -5.39
CA GLU A 229 25.21 -13.53 -4.49
C GLU A 229 24.21 -14.67 -4.21
N ASP A 230 24.01 -15.59 -5.15
CA ASP A 230 23.14 -16.76 -4.98
C ASP A 230 23.87 -18.07 -5.27
N SER A 231 24.80 -18.44 -4.39
CA SER A 231 25.60 -19.68 -4.51
C SER A 231 24.76 -20.97 -4.49
N SER A 232 23.50 -20.88 -4.04
CA SER A 232 22.55 -21.99 -4.04
C SER A 232 21.91 -22.25 -5.42
N PHE A 233 21.99 -21.28 -6.33
CA PHE A 233 21.41 -21.39 -7.66
C PHE A 233 22.21 -22.38 -8.52
N LYS A 234 21.53 -23.38 -9.05
CA LYS A 234 22.11 -24.32 -10.03
C LYS A 234 21.42 -24.11 -11.37
N PRO A 235 22.15 -23.67 -12.42
CA PRO A 235 21.55 -23.52 -13.73
C PRO A 235 21.09 -24.88 -14.25
N GLN A 236 19.83 -24.95 -14.68
CA GLN A 236 19.31 -26.12 -15.38
C GLN A 236 19.54 -25.93 -16.88
N GLY A 237 20.09 -26.94 -17.55
CA GLY A 237 20.24 -26.92 -19.02
C GLY A 237 18.88 -26.99 -19.69
N GLY A 238 18.52 -25.98 -20.49
CA GLY A 238 17.25 -25.90 -21.21
C GLY A 238 17.42 -25.76 -22.73
N ARG A 239 16.37 -26.14 -23.48
CA ARG A 239 16.28 -26.07 -24.94
C ARG A 239 16.47 -24.63 -25.45
N PHE A 240 17.44 -24.43 -26.33
CA PHE A 240 17.67 -23.17 -27.03
C PHE A 240 16.53 -22.89 -28.03
N GLY A 241 16.03 -21.67 -28.05
CA GLY A 241 15.22 -21.15 -29.15
C GLY A 241 16.08 -20.82 -30.37
N GLU A 242 15.47 -20.75 -31.54
CA GLU A 242 16.15 -20.48 -32.84
C GLU A 242 16.97 -19.18 -32.84
N ASN A 243 16.60 -18.18 -32.03
CA ASN A 243 17.24 -16.86 -31.97
C ASN A 243 18.15 -16.67 -30.73
N ASP A 244 18.39 -17.72 -29.94
CA ASP A 244 19.09 -17.60 -28.65
C ASP A 244 20.62 -17.51 -28.76
N MET A 245 21.20 -17.61 -29.97
CA MET A 245 22.65 -17.65 -30.17
C MET A 245 23.22 -16.47 -30.99
N ASP A 246 22.38 -15.64 -31.61
CA ASP A 246 22.81 -14.54 -32.49
C ASP A 246 23.03 -13.25 -31.69
N TYR A 247 24.01 -13.27 -30.77
CA TYR A 247 24.34 -12.11 -29.94
C TYR A 247 25.66 -11.44 -30.31
N ASP A 248 26.51 -12.07 -31.13
CA ASP A 248 27.87 -11.65 -31.46
C ASP A 248 27.98 -10.71 -32.68
N THR A 249 26.86 -10.25 -33.24
CA THR A 249 26.82 -9.44 -34.46
C THR A 249 27.09 -7.95 -34.26
N ASP A 250 26.58 -7.34 -33.20
CA ASP A 250 26.59 -5.88 -33.03
C ASP A 250 26.51 -5.40 -31.57
N GLU A 251 26.70 -4.10 -31.35
CA GLU A 251 26.58 -3.52 -30.00
C GLU A 251 25.16 -3.62 -29.43
N LYS A 252 24.11 -3.60 -30.28
CA LYS A 252 22.72 -3.69 -29.82
C LYS A 252 22.38 -5.11 -29.40
N SER A 253 22.90 -6.13 -30.11
CA SER A 253 22.75 -7.52 -29.70
C SER A 253 23.41 -7.77 -28.33
N MET A 254 24.62 -7.25 -28.09
CA MET A 254 25.28 -7.29 -26.76
C MET A 254 24.48 -6.57 -25.67
N ALA A 255 23.93 -5.38 -25.98
CA ALA A 255 23.06 -4.67 -25.05
C ALA A 255 21.77 -5.46 -24.75
N SER A 256 21.24 -6.17 -25.75
CA SER A 256 20.06 -7.03 -25.60
C SER A 256 20.33 -8.26 -24.74
N LEU A 257 21.51 -8.89 -24.89
CA LEU A 257 21.96 -10.00 -24.04
C LEU A 257 22.07 -9.57 -22.58
N ARG A 258 22.76 -8.44 -22.34
CA ARG A 258 22.86 -7.84 -20.99
C ARG A 258 21.50 -7.54 -20.39
N ARG A 259 20.58 -6.99 -21.19
CA ARG A 259 19.21 -6.66 -20.77
C ARG A 259 18.42 -7.93 -20.45
N ARG A 260 18.48 -8.96 -21.29
CA ARG A 260 17.82 -10.25 -21.08
C ARG A 260 18.30 -10.92 -19.80
N LEU A 261 19.62 -11.00 -19.58
CA LEU A 261 20.21 -11.56 -18.37
C LEU A 261 19.74 -10.83 -17.11
N ARG A 262 19.72 -9.49 -17.13
CA ARG A 262 19.22 -8.69 -16.00
C ARG A 262 17.74 -8.93 -15.72
N ILE A 263 16.90 -8.89 -16.77
CA ILE A 263 15.45 -9.09 -16.61
C ILE A 263 15.15 -10.49 -16.07
N ALA A 264 15.81 -11.53 -16.61
CA ALA A 264 15.61 -12.90 -16.16
C ALA A 264 16.00 -13.08 -14.69
N ARG A 265 17.14 -12.52 -14.27
CA ARG A 265 17.54 -12.49 -12.85
C ARG A 265 16.49 -11.79 -11.98
N ASP A 266 16.10 -10.57 -12.34
CA ASP A 266 15.18 -9.78 -11.53
C ASP A 266 13.83 -10.49 -11.40
N GLN A 267 13.34 -11.13 -12.47
CA GLN A 267 12.12 -11.94 -12.45
C GLN A 267 12.25 -13.17 -11.54
N TYR A 268 13.35 -13.92 -11.65
CA TYR A 268 13.63 -15.06 -10.78
C TYR A 268 13.68 -14.63 -9.30
N CYS A 269 14.43 -13.57 -8.96
CA CYS A 269 14.50 -13.04 -7.60
C CYS A 269 13.12 -12.62 -7.06
N ARG A 270 12.31 -11.97 -7.89
CA ARG A 270 10.94 -11.54 -7.52
C ARG A 270 10.03 -12.73 -7.25
N TYR A 271 9.97 -13.71 -8.16
CA TYR A 271 9.13 -14.89 -7.95
C TYR A 271 9.63 -15.77 -6.81
N ARG A 272 10.94 -15.87 -6.58
CA ARG A 272 11.52 -16.59 -5.44
C ARG A 272 11.08 -15.96 -4.12
N SER A 273 11.14 -14.64 -4.01
CA SER A 273 10.72 -13.91 -2.81
C SER A 273 9.22 -14.08 -2.55
N GLU A 274 8.39 -13.93 -3.58
CA GLU A 274 6.94 -14.09 -3.48
C GLU A 274 6.55 -15.53 -3.12
N TYR A 275 7.19 -16.52 -3.74
CA TYR A 275 7.01 -17.94 -3.41
C TYR A 275 7.37 -18.23 -1.96
N MET A 276 8.55 -17.77 -1.49
CA MET A 276 9.00 -17.98 -0.11
C MET A 276 8.02 -17.37 0.89
N SER A 277 7.50 -16.17 0.60
CA SER A 277 6.49 -15.51 1.44
C SER A 277 5.22 -16.36 1.58
N PHE A 278 4.66 -16.86 0.48
CA PHE A 278 3.46 -17.70 0.52
C PHE A 278 3.69 -19.06 1.18
N VAL A 279 4.85 -19.68 0.96
CA VAL A 279 5.22 -20.95 1.61
C VAL A 279 5.35 -20.75 3.12
N LEU A 280 6.05 -19.70 3.57
CA LEU A 280 6.16 -19.37 4.99
C LEU A 280 4.79 -19.12 5.61
N GLU A 281 3.91 -18.36 4.94
CA GLU A 281 2.55 -18.11 5.44
C GLU A 281 1.71 -19.40 5.52
N ALA A 282 1.84 -20.29 4.54
CA ALA A 282 1.14 -21.57 4.53
C ALA A 282 1.62 -22.50 5.67
N LEU A 283 2.94 -22.56 5.90
CA LEU A 283 3.53 -23.35 6.98
C LEU A 283 3.15 -22.81 8.36
N GLU A 284 3.18 -21.48 8.55
CA GLU A 284 2.72 -20.87 9.81
C GLU A 284 1.25 -21.16 10.11
N LEU A 285 0.41 -21.19 9.07
CA LEU A 285 -1.00 -21.55 9.22
C LEU A 285 -1.16 -23.04 9.56
N GLU A 286 -0.40 -23.92 8.91
CA GLU A 286 -0.43 -25.36 9.16
C GLU A 286 0.03 -25.70 10.58
N ASP A 287 1.11 -25.08 11.07
CA ASP A 287 1.57 -25.19 12.46
C ASP A 287 0.46 -24.75 13.43
N ALA A 288 -0.24 -23.64 13.17
CA ALA A 288 -1.33 -23.18 14.02
C ALA A 288 -2.52 -24.16 14.07
N ILE A 289 -2.89 -24.75 12.93
CA ILE A 289 -3.97 -25.74 12.84
C ILE A 289 -3.58 -27.02 13.61
N LYS A 290 -2.39 -27.57 13.36
CA LYS A 290 -1.90 -28.79 14.03
C LYS A 290 -1.80 -28.62 15.54
N ASN A 291 -1.29 -27.48 16.02
CA ASN A 291 -1.22 -27.19 17.44
C ASN A 291 -2.61 -27.07 18.06
N TYR A 292 -3.56 -26.44 17.37
CA TYR A 292 -4.94 -26.32 17.85
C TYR A 292 -5.66 -27.68 17.94
N GLU A 293 -5.44 -28.56 16.96
CA GLU A 293 -6.01 -29.92 16.96
C GLU A 293 -5.42 -30.81 18.05
N ARG A 294 -4.12 -30.66 18.35
CA ARG A 294 -3.41 -31.46 19.37
C ARG A 294 -3.41 -30.83 20.77
N ARG A 295 -4.19 -29.76 21.00
CA ARG A 295 -4.15 -28.95 22.23
C ARG A 295 -4.24 -29.76 23.53
N ASP A 296 -5.08 -30.80 23.53
CA ASP A 296 -5.36 -31.62 24.71
C ASP A 296 -4.22 -32.62 24.97
N ALA A 297 -3.54 -33.07 23.90
CA ALA A 297 -2.40 -33.99 23.98
C ALA A 297 -1.07 -33.28 24.30
N THR A 298 -0.89 -32.04 23.86
CA THR A 298 0.35 -31.27 24.09
C THR A 298 0.31 -30.42 25.36
N GLY A 299 -0.80 -30.46 26.10
CA GLY A 299 -0.99 -29.62 27.29
C GLY A 299 -0.93 -28.13 26.95
N TRP A 300 -1.55 -27.71 25.85
CA TRP A 300 -1.63 -26.30 25.42
C TRP A 300 -0.28 -25.64 25.09
N LYS A 301 0.73 -26.44 24.74
CA LYS A 301 2.03 -25.96 24.27
C LYS A 301 2.03 -25.75 22.76
N PHE A 302 2.54 -24.60 22.31
CA PHE A 302 2.74 -24.30 20.89
C PHE A 302 4.10 -24.83 20.43
N VAL A 303 4.11 -25.72 19.43
CA VAL A 303 5.32 -26.28 18.83
C VAL A 303 5.43 -25.79 17.39
N SER A 304 6.48 -25.03 17.06
CA SER A 304 6.75 -24.64 15.67
C SER A 304 7.70 -25.64 15.01
N SER A 305 7.38 -26.03 13.78
CA SER A 305 8.20 -26.97 13.00
C SER A 305 9.35 -26.29 12.25
N PHE A 306 9.30 -24.95 12.09
CA PHE A 306 10.12 -24.21 11.13
C PHE A 306 10.92 -23.03 11.70
N ARG A 307 10.54 -22.47 12.85
CA ARG A 307 11.31 -21.36 13.44
C ARG A 307 12.48 -21.91 14.26
N PRO A 308 13.74 -21.58 13.92
CA PRO A 308 14.85 -21.85 14.83
C PRO A 308 14.66 -21.03 16.10
N VAL A 309 15.09 -21.59 17.24
CA VAL A 309 15.09 -20.93 18.55
C VAL A 309 15.77 -19.57 18.42
N ARG A 310 15.07 -18.49 18.76
CA ARG A 310 15.64 -17.14 18.68
C ARG A 310 16.79 -17.00 19.68
N THR A 311 18.00 -16.77 19.19
CA THR A 311 19.18 -16.52 20.03
C THR A 311 19.32 -15.04 20.40
N GLY A 312 19.37 -14.70 21.69
CA GLY A 312 19.63 -13.36 22.22
C GLY A 312 19.17 -13.20 23.69
N LYS A 313 19.53 -12.12 24.41
CA LYS A 313 19.12 -11.93 25.83
C LYS A 313 17.60 -11.86 26.06
N LEU A 314 16.83 -11.52 25.03
CA LEU A 314 15.35 -11.50 25.01
C LEU A 314 14.74 -12.73 24.30
N GLY A 315 15.57 -13.58 23.69
CA GLY A 315 15.15 -14.81 23.01
C GLY A 315 14.54 -15.85 23.97
N PRO A 316 15.18 -16.14 25.13
CA PRO A 316 14.64 -17.05 26.14
C PRO A 316 13.28 -16.63 26.72
N TYR A 317 12.96 -15.34 26.68
CA TYR A 317 11.69 -14.77 27.15
C TYR A 317 10.56 -14.82 26.12
N LEU A 318 10.83 -15.29 24.90
CA LEU A 318 9.82 -15.38 23.83
C LEU A 318 9.80 -16.75 23.14
N ASP A 319 10.91 -17.51 23.20
CA ASP A 319 11.05 -18.81 22.54
C ASP A 319 11.92 -19.71 23.42
N THR A 320 11.33 -20.52 24.31
CA THR A 320 12.05 -21.60 25.01
C THR A 320 11.60 -22.97 24.49
N THR A 321 11.96 -23.30 23.26
CA THR A 321 11.98 -24.70 22.80
C THR A 321 13.39 -25.23 22.92
N GLY A 322 13.68 -25.85 24.07
CA GLY A 322 14.85 -26.68 24.31
C GLY A 322 14.44 -27.82 25.23
N ASP A 323 14.63 -29.04 24.77
CA ASP A 323 14.18 -30.33 25.33
C ASP A 323 14.76 -30.72 26.72
N TYR A 324 14.95 -29.78 27.65
CA TYR A 324 15.29 -30.11 29.04
C TYR A 324 14.50 -29.27 30.04
N PRO A 325 13.88 -29.87 31.07
CA PRO A 325 13.31 -29.11 32.17
C PRO A 325 14.42 -28.36 32.90
N ILE A 326 14.40 -27.03 32.87
CA ILE A 326 15.21 -26.21 33.77
C ILE A 326 14.58 -26.34 35.16
N LEU A 327 15.21 -27.17 36.00
CA LEU A 327 14.96 -27.25 37.43
C LEU A 327 15.53 -25.97 38.07
N ASP A 328 14.77 -25.33 38.96
CA ASP A 328 15.34 -24.32 39.86
C ASP A 328 16.34 -24.98 40.84
N ALA A 329 17.13 -24.18 41.57
CA ALA A 329 18.06 -24.67 42.59
C ALA A 329 17.37 -25.41 43.77
N SER A 330 16.04 -25.55 43.71
CA SER A 330 15.16 -26.19 44.70
C SER A 330 14.48 -27.46 44.17
N GLY A 331 14.72 -27.85 42.90
CA GLY A 331 14.15 -29.05 42.29
C GLY A 331 12.70 -28.94 41.84
N ASN A 332 12.15 -27.72 41.73
CA ASN A 332 10.79 -27.49 41.23
C ASN A 332 10.74 -27.23 39.72
N ILE A 333 9.65 -27.69 39.11
CA ILE A 333 9.34 -27.51 37.69
C ILE A 333 8.83 -26.08 37.48
N GLN A 334 9.64 -25.20 36.87
CA GLN A 334 9.21 -23.87 36.44
C GLN A 334 8.64 -23.92 35.03
N THR A 335 7.38 -24.32 34.91
CA THR A 335 6.66 -24.39 33.62
C THR A 335 5.42 -23.49 33.66
N ASN A 336 5.17 -22.67 32.62
CA ASN A 336 3.92 -22.68 31.83
C ASN A 336 3.35 -21.35 31.30
N GLU A 337 3.67 -20.16 31.80
CA GLU A 337 2.89 -18.97 31.39
C GLU A 337 3.17 -18.47 29.96
N LEU A 338 4.42 -18.51 29.51
CA LEU A 338 4.82 -17.96 28.21
C LEU A 338 4.36 -18.82 27.01
N PHE A 339 4.31 -20.15 27.16
CA PHE A 339 3.84 -21.05 26.08
C PHE A 339 2.33 -20.99 25.90
N LEU A 340 1.60 -20.90 27.01
CA LEU A 340 0.15 -20.70 27.00
C LEU A 340 -0.21 -19.37 26.35
N THR A 341 0.52 -18.29 26.67
CA THR A 341 0.27 -16.98 26.05
C THR A 341 0.53 -16.98 24.55
N GLU A 342 1.60 -17.60 24.06
CA GLU A 342 1.85 -17.70 22.61
C GLU A 342 0.80 -18.58 21.91
N PHE A 343 0.42 -19.72 22.51
CA PHE A 343 -0.63 -20.59 21.99
C PHE A 343 -1.98 -19.87 21.91
N VAL A 344 -2.40 -19.24 23.01
CA VAL A 344 -3.66 -18.49 23.09
C VAL A 344 -3.65 -17.33 22.10
N TRP A 345 -2.55 -16.59 21.98
CA TRP A 345 -2.40 -15.52 21.01
C TRP A 345 -2.55 -16.02 19.57
N ARG A 346 -1.77 -17.02 19.17
CA ARG A 346 -1.69 -17.48 17.76
C ARG A 346 -2.90 -18.30 17.34
N CYS A 347 -3.39 -19.19 18.19
CA CYS A 347 -4.41 -20.17 17.83
C CYS A 347 -5.84 -19.69 18.12
N ILE A 348 -6.04 -18.83 19.13
CA ILE A 348 -7.40 -18.42 19.55
C ILE A 348 -7.61 -16.92 19.34
N LEU A 349 -6.81 -16.08 19.97
CA LEU A 349 -7.06 -14.65 20.04
C LEU A 349 -6.91 -13.97 18.66
N ARG A 350 -5.89 -14.32 17.87
CA ARG A 350 -5.69 -13.78 16.51
C ARG A 350 -6.90 -13.98 15.62
N LYS A 351 -7.52 -15.16 15.66
CA LYS A 351 -8.73 -15.49 14.88
C LYS A 351 -9.92 -14.62 15.31
N GLN A 352 -10.14 -14.48 16.62
CA GLN A 352 -11.24 -13.68 17.14
C GLN A 352 -11.03 -12.19 16.87
N LEU A 353 -9.80 -11.68 17.04
CA LEU A 353 -9.44 -10.31 16.70
C LEU A 353 -9.67 -10.02 15.22
N GLN A 354 -9.32 -10.95 14.31
CA GLN A 354 -9.60 -10.78 12.88
C GLN A 354 -11.10 -10.73 12.58
N LYS A 355 -11.92 -11.59 13.21
CA LYS A 355 -13.37 -11.54 13.05
C LYS A 355 -13.98 -10.26 13.59
N LEU A 356 -13.59 -9.85 14.80
CA LEU A 356 -14.04 -8.61 15.43
C LEU A 356 -13.66 -7.41 14.55
N LEU A 357 -12.42 -7.36 14.07
CA LEU A 357 -11.95 -6.32 13.15
C LEU A 357 -12.76 -6.30 11.86
N ALA A 358 -13.06 -7.46 11.26
CA ALA A 358 -13.89 -7.54 10.06
C ALA A 358 -15.31 -6.99 10.29
N VAL A 359 -15.90 -7.25 11.45
CA VAL A 359 -17.23 -6.70 11.83
C VAL A 359 -17.15 -5.20 12.01
N ILE A 360 -16.16 -4.69 12.76
CA ILE A 360 -15.98 -3.24 12.99
C ILE A 360 -15.78 -2.51 11.66
N LEU A 361 -14.89 -3.00 10.79
CA LEU A 361 -14.64 -2.40 9.48
C LEU A 361 -15.87 -2.52 8.56
N GLY A 362 -16.63 -3.62 8.64
CA GLY A 362 -17.89 -3.79 7.91
C GLY A 362 -18.97 -2.78 8.34
N CYS A 363 -19.12 -2.57 9.65
CA CYS A 363 -20.01 -1.54 10.19
C CYS A 363 -19.57 -0.13 9.76
N MET A 364 -18.27 0.16 9.78
CA MET A 364 -17.74 1.44 9.32
C MET A 364 -17.96 1.65 7.82
N SER A 365 -17.79 0.62 6.98
CA SER A 365 -18.15 0.68 5.56
C SER A 365 -19.63 0.98 5.34
N ALA A 366 -20.51 0.31 6.08
CA ALA A 366 -21.94 0.55 6.01
C ALA A 366 -22.29 1.98 6.45
N ALA A 367 -21.66 2.49 7.51
CA ALA A 367 -21.83 3.86 7.96
C ALA A 367 -21.40 4.89 6.91
N ILE A 368 -20.29 4.66 6.20
CA ILE A 368 -19.83 5.54 5.09
C ILE A 368 -20.83 5.52 3.94
N LEU A 369 -21.28 4.34 3.52
CA LEU A 369 -22.27 4.22 2.44
C LEU A 369 -23.62 4.85 2.80
N LEU A 370 -24.06 4.71 4.05
CA LEU A 370 -25.26 5.37 4.55
C LEU A 370 -25.08 6.88 4.58
N ALA A 371 -23.94 7.38 5.08
CA ALA A 371 -23.63 8.80 5.12
C ALA A 371 -23.63 9.42 3.72
N GLU A 372 -23.03 8.74 2.72
CA GLU A 372 -23.07 9.16 1.31
C GLU A 372 -24.48 9.14 0.72
N ALA A 373 -25.31 8.15 1.07
CA ALA A 373 -26.70 8.11 0.62
C ALA A 373 -27.57 9.21 1.23
N THR A 374 -27.30 9.61 2.48
CA THR A 374 -28.04 10.65 3.20
C THR A 374 -27.69 12.08 2.78
N ILE A 375 -26.68 12.31 1.94
CA ILE A 375 -26.34 13.67 1.48
C ILE A 375 -27.42 14.21 0.51
N LEU A 376 -28.30 13.38 -0.06
CA LEU A 376 -29.23 13.78 -1.15
C LEU A 376 -30.51 14.55 -0.71
N PRO A 377 -31.16 14.30 0.44
CA PRO A 377 -32.30 15.10 0.87
C PRO A 377 -31.83 16.35 1.63
N ARG A 378 -32.02 17.54 1.04
CA ARG A 378 -31.85 18.82 1.76
C ARG A 378 -32.79 18.84 2.98
N GLY A 379 -32.24 18.78 4.20
CA GLY A 379 -32.96 19.23 5.40
C GLY A 379 -32.93 18.33 6.64
N VAL A 380 -32.22 17.20 6.66
CA VAL A 380 -32.07 16.39 7.88
C VAL A 380 -30.67 15.77 7.98
N ASP A 381 -29.91 16.21 8.97
CA ASP A 381 -28.53 15.79 9.26
C ASP A 381 -28.50 14.39 9.89
N LEU A 382 -28.85 13.37 9.10
CA LEU A 382 -28.86 11.97 9.54
C LEU A 382 -27.51 11.26 9.31
N SER A 383 -26.46 11.98 8.91
CA SER A 383 -25.11 11.42 8.82
C SER A 383 -24.67 10.96 10.21
N LEU A 384 -24.50 9.65 10.37
CA LEU A 384 -24.04 9.02 11.63
C LEU A 384 -22.75 9.67 12.14
N PHE A 385 -21.88 10.15 11.24
CA PHE A 385 -20.64 10.83 11.60
C PHE A 385 -20.88 12.25 12.12
N SER A 386 -21.79 13.02 11.53
CA SER A 386 -22.15 14.35 12.05
C SER A 386 -22.80 14.24 13.43
N ILE A 387 -23.71 13.29 13.64
CA ILE A 387 -24.33 13.05 14.96
C ILE A 387 -23.29 12.61 15.99
N LEU A 388 -22.38 11.69 15.62
CA LEU A 388 -21.34 11.19 16.52
C LEU A 388 -20.35 12.30 16.91
N ILE A 389 -19.92 13.13 15.96
CA ILE A 389 -18.99 14.24 16.19
C ILE A 389 -19.68 15.34 17.02
N ASN A 390 -20.93 15.69 16.70
CA ASN A 390 -21.72 16.67 17.46
C ASN A 390 -21.98 16.22 18.91
N SER A 391 -22.20 14.92 19.14
CA SER A 391 -22.40 14.36 20.49
C SER A 391 -21.13 14.37 21.35
N VAL A 392 -19.95 14.40 20.72
CA VAL A 392 -18.64 14.30 21.38
C VAL A 392 -18.03 15.68 21.65
N GLY A 393 -18.69 16.77 21.24
CA GLY A 393 -18.22 18.17 21.13
C GLY A 393 -17.72 18.89 22.40
N ARG A 394 -17.20 18.18 23.40
CA ARG A 394 -16.59 18.74 24.62
C ARG A 394 -15.12 18.35 24.84
N GLN A 395 -14.54 17.43 24.06
CA GLN A 395 -13.13 17.04 24.21
C GLN A 395 -12.39 17.08 22.87
N GLU A 396 -11.39 17.97 22.75
CA GLU A 396 -10.58 18.19 21.53
C GLU A 396 -10.01 16.88 20.96
N LEU A 397 -9.40 16.07 21.82
CA LEU A 397 -8.76 14.82 21.42
C LEU A 397 -9.77 13.78 20.90
N VAL A 398 -10.95 13.70 21.51
CA VAL A 398 -11.95 12.68 21.14
C VAL A 398 -12.64 13.07 19.82
N GLY A 399 -12.90 14.37 19.60
CA GLY A 399 -13.41 14.88 18.33
C GLY A 399 -12.46 14.60 17.17
N GLN A 400 -11.16 14.89 17.36
CA GLN A 400 -10.12 14.63 16.36
C GLN A 400 -9.95 13.14 16.05
N ILE A 401 -9.93 12.26 17.07
CA ILE A 401 -9.81 10.81 16.87
C ILE A 401 -11.05 10.28 16.13
N THR A 402 -12.23 10.78 16.46
CA THR A 402 -13.51 10.34 15.88
C THR A 402 -13.61 10.69 14.39
N SER A 403 -13.06 11.83 13.95
CA SER A 403 -13.01 12.20 12.53
C SER A 403 -11.81 11.59 11.79
N PHE A 404 -10.67 11.38 12.47
CA PHE A 404 -9.48 10.77 11.88
C PHE A 404 -9.70 9.29 11.51
N ILE A 405 -10.39 8.51 12.36
CA ILE A 405 -10.59 7.06 12.12
C ILE A 405 -11.32 6.78 10.79
N PRO A 406 -12.49 7.38 10.50
CA PRO A 406 -13.19 7.14 9.25
C PRO A 406 -12.44 7.69 8.02
N LEU A 407 -11.81 8.86 8.14
CA LEU A 407 -11.00 9.45 7.06
C LEU A 407 -9.82 8.54 6.69
N MET A 408 -9.09 8.06 7.70
CA MET A 408 -8.02 7.09 7.50
C MET A 408 -8.54 5.79 6.86
N TYR A 409 -9.72 5.33 7.28
CA TYR A 409 -10.32 4.14 6.68
C TYR A 409 -10.68 4.33 5.20
N MET A 410 -11.27 5.47 4.81
CA MET A 410 -11.54 5.79 3.40
C MET A 410 -10.25 5.82 2.56
N CYS A 411 -9.16 6.37 3.12
CA CYS A 411 -7.86 6.36 2.48
C CYS A 411 -7.31 4.94 2.32
N VAL A 412 -7.34 4.13 3.39
CA VAL A 412 -6.89 2.73 3.37
C VAL A 412 -7.69 1.90 2.36
N CYS A 413 -9.01 2.11 2.28
CA CYS A 413 -9.88 1.45 1.30
C CYS A 413 -9.45 1.77 -0.13
N THR A 414 -9.27 3.05 -0.42
CA THR A 414 -8.90 3.50 -1.77
C THR A 414 -7.51 2.99 -2.17
N TYR A 415 -6.53 3.07 -1.27
CA TYR A 415 -5.17 2.59 -1.53
C TYR A 415 -5.08 1.07 -1.63
N TYR A 416 -5.81 0.33 -0.78
CA TYR A 416 -5.88 -1.13 -0.88
C TYR A 416 -6.39 -1.56 -2.26
N SER A 417 -7.46 -0.94 -2.74
CA SER A 417 -8.00 -1.18 -4.07
C SER A 417 -7.01 -0.81 -5.16
N LEU A 418 -6.35 0.34 -5.03
CA LEU A 418 -5.34 0.81 -5.97
C LEU A 418 -4.20 -0.20 -6.10
N PHE A 419 -3.70 -0.74 -5.00
CA PHE A 419 -2.65 -1.76 -5.03
C PHE A 419 -3.16 -3.09 -5.58
N LYS A 420 -4.34 -3.54 -5.16
CA LYS A 420 -4.90 -4.83 -5.58
C LYS A 420 -5.24 -4.87 -7.07
N ILE A 421 -5.86 -3.81 -7.60
CA ILE A 421 -6.21 -3.67 -9.02
C ILE A 421 -4.99 -3.24 -9.84
N GLY A 422 -4.15 -2.34 -9.31
CA GLY A 422 -2.93 -1.88 -9.99
C GLY A 422 -1.92 -2.99 -10.27
N MET A 423 -1.81 -3.97 -9.36
CA MET A 423 -1.03 -5.20 -9.58
C MET A 423 -1.50 -6.03 -10.78
N LEU A 424 -2.76 -5.91 -11.19
CA LEU A 424 -3.33 -6.65 -12.32
C LEU A 424 -3.12 -5.94 -13.67
N MET A 425 -2.88 -4.62 -13.66
CA MET A 425 -2.88 -3.83 -14.88
C MET A 425 -1.51 -3.31 -15.31
N PHE A 426 -0.72 -2.65 -14.43
CA PHE A 426 0.48 -1.91 -14.91
C PHE A 426 1.66 -1.76 -13.94
N TYR A 427 1.49 -1.93 -12.62
CA TYR A 427 2.57 -1.69 -11.63
C TYR A 427 2.58 -2.76 -10.54
N ALA A 428 3.75 -3.29 -10.20
CA ALA A 428 3.91 -4.30 -9.15
C ALA A 428 4.79 -3.76 -8.02
N LEU A 429 4.22 -3.71 -6.81
CA LEU A 429 4.94 -3.31 -5.59
C LEU A 429 5.51 -4.58 -4.94
N THR A 430 6.71 -4.98 -5.35
CA THR A 430 7.39 -6.15 -4.77
C THR A 430 8.39 -5.66 -3.72
N PRO A 431 8.35 -6.21 -2.47
CA PRO A 431 9.32 -5.86 -1.44
C PRO A 431 10.77 -5.98 -1.94
N GLY A 432 11.55 -4.92 -1.76
CA GLY A 432 12.96 -4.84 -2.16
C GLY A 432 13.28 -4.89 -3.67
N GLN A 433 12.27 -4.92 -4.54
CA GLN A 433 12.46 -5.10 -6.00
C GLN A 433 11.55 -4.20 -6.85
N THR A 434 10.98 -3.14 -6.26
CA THR A 434 10.12 -2.22 -7.02
C THR A 434 10.96 -1.28 -7.89
N SER A 435 10.61 -1.19 -9.17
CA SER A 435 11.27 -0.29 -10.13
C SER A 435 10.92 1.18 -9.90
N SER A 436 11.78 2.10 -10.35
CA SER A 436 11.55 3.55 -10.25
C SER A 436 10.26 3.99 -10.93
N VAL A 437 9.93 3.43 -12.09
CA VAL A 437 8.73 3.79 -12.86
C VAL A 437 7.46 3.36 -12.10
N SER A 438 7.45 2.14 -11.58
CA SER A 438 6.32 1.65 -10.77
C SER A 438 6.14 2.49 -9.51
N LEU A 439 7.24 2.90 -8.87
CA LEU A 439 7.21 3.71 -7.66
C LEU A 439 6.66 5.12 -7.92
N LEU A 440 7.11 5.77 -9.00
CA LEU A 440 6.62 7.09 -9.42
C LEU A 440 5.15 7.07 -9.84
N MET A 441 4.70 6.02 -10.53
CA MET A 441 3.29 5.89 -10.92
C MET A 441 2.37 5.70 -9.72
N ILE A 442 2.76 4.85 -8.77
CA ILE A 442 2.03 4.69 -7.51
C ILE A 442 2.02 6.00 -6.72
N CYS A 443 3.15 6.70 -6.68
CA CYS A 443 3.27 8.00 -6.05
C CYS A 443 2.28 9.03 -6.63
N SER A 444 2.24 9.15 -7.95
CA SER A 444 1.32 10.04 -8.65
C SER A 444 -0.14 9.72 -8.33
N MET A 445 -0.50 8.43 -8.27
CA MET A 445 -1.86 7.99 -7.98
C MET A 445 -2.26 8.27 -6.53
N VAL A 446 -1.41 7.92 -5.55
CA VAL A 446 -1.66 8.21 -4.13
C VAL A 446 -1.87 9.72 -3.90
N ALA A 447 -1.02 10.55 -4.51
CA ALA A 447 -1.12 12.00 -4.41
C ALA A 447 -2.39 12.56 -5.05
N ARG A 448 -2.86 11.96 -6.15
CA ARG A 448 -4.07 12.40 -6.85
C ARG A 448 -5.35 12.11 -6.08
N TYR A 449 -5.41 11.01 -5.32
CA TYR A 449 -6.63 10.59 -4.63
C TYR A 449 -6.78 11.16 -3.21
N ALA A 450 -5.69 11.51 -2.52
CA ALA A 450 -5.76 12.02 -1.14
C ALA A 450 -6.67 13.27 -1.01
N PRO A 451 -6.53 14.32 -1.84
CA PRO A 451 -7.34 15.53 -1.68
C PRO A 451 -8.85 15.31 -1.95
N PRO A 452 -9.27 14.62 -3.03
CA PRO A 452 -10.67 14.28 -3.25
C PRO A 452 -11.32 13.45 -2.13
N ILE A 453 -10.58 12.50 -1.54
CA ILE A 453 -11.10 11.68 -0.43
C ILE A 453 -11.31 12.55 0.81
N SER A 454 -10.32 13.38 1.14
CA SER A 454 -10.43 14.34 2.25
C SER A 454 -11.61 15.29 2.08
N TYR A 455 -11.82 15.80 0.86
CA TYR A 455 -12.95 16.67 0.55
C TYR A 455 -14.29 15.93 0.56
N ASN A 456 -14.35 14.68 0.08
CA ASN A 456 -15.54 13.83 0.21
C ASN A 456 -15.90 13.64 1.69
N PHE A 457 -14.90 13.43 2.55
CA PHE A 457 -15.12 13.29 3.99
C PHE A 457 -15.65 14.56 4.66
N LEU A 458 -15.17 15.74 4.27
CA LEU A 458 -15.71 17.02 4.75
C LEU A 458 -17.20 17.15 4.41
N ASN A 459 -17.61 16.79 3.18
CA ASN A 459 -19.02 16.80 2.79
C ASN A 459 -19.91 15.80 3.55
N LEU A 460 -19.33 14.78 4.20
CA LEU A 460 -20.07 13.84 5.05
C LEU A 460 -20.36 14.41 6.45
N ILE A 461 -19.67 15.48 6.85
CA ILE A 461 -19.77 16.12 8.16
C ILE A 461 -20.38 17.50 7.96
N ASP A 462 -21.65 17.66 8.34
CA ASP A 462 -22.22 19.02 8.42
C ASP A 462 -21.85 19.67 9.75
N LEU A 463 -21.31 20.88 9.68
CA LEU A 463 -20.91 21.70 10.82
C LEU A 463 -22.10 22.54 11.29
N PRO A 464 -22.43 22.58 12.60
CA PRO A 464 -23.51 23.40 13.10
C PRO A 464 -23.22 24.89 12.85
N GLY A 465 -24.16 25.61 12.21
CA GLY A 465 -24.14 27.07 12.14
C GLY A 465 -23.41 27.73 10.94
N LYS A 466 -23.45 27.15 9.73
CA LYS A 466 -22.81 27.71 8.51
C LYS A 466 -21.29 27.96 8.64
N GLY A 467 -20.63 27.38 9.65
CA GLY A 467 -19.18 27.42 9.77
C GLY A 467 -18.55 26.64 8.61
N LYS A 468 -17.70 27.31 7.82
CA LYS A 468 -16.91 26.66 6.77
C LYS A 468 -15.51 26.37 7.29
N THR A 469 -15.02 25.16 7.05
CA THR A 469 -13.61 24.79 7.30
C THR A 469 -12.66 25.60 6.42
N VAL A 470 -11.38 25.70 6.78
CA VAL A 470 -10.38 26.40 5.93
C VAL A 470 -10.21 25.69 4.59
N PHE A 471 -10.43 24.36 4.54
CA PHE A 471 -10.46 23.61 3.28
C PHE A 471 -11.72 23.88 2.40
N GLU A 472 -12.78 24.46 2.96
CA GLU A 472 -14.02 24.84 2.25
C GLU A 472 -14.13 26.34 1.93
N LYS A 473 -13.23 27.18 2.49
CA LYS A 473 -13.10 28.60 2.19
C LYS A 473 -12.14 28.82 1.03
#